data_AF-A0A232P0S2-F1
#
_entry.id   AF-A0A232P0S2-F1
#
_cell.length_a   1.000
_cell.length_b   1.000
_cell.length_c   1.000
_cell.angle_alpha   90.00
_cell.angle_beta   90.00
_cell.angle_gamma   90.00
#
_symmetry.space_group_name_H-M   'P 1'
#
loop_
_entity.id
_entity.type
_entity.pdbx_description
1 polymer ?
#
loop_
_entity_poly.entity_id
_entity_poly.type
_entity_poly.pdbx_seq_one_letter_code
_entity_poly.pdbx_strand_id
1 'polypeptide(L)'
;MDKAGIWSAFEGVSATKNVLAFSRGDSVNINHSPHDGLVIINKGNEEVEGTWPNKLQPGIYKNMGSNSVNIIINNTRKIIPPGKVFTLRGGTLNINIPGRSALLLGKTGEPPNYLYL
;
A
#
# COMPACT_ATOMS: atom_id res chain seq x y z
N MET A 1 -17.62 -8.63 16.83
CA MET A 1 -16.72 -9.62 16.20
C MET A 1 -15.45 -8.90 15.81
N ASP A 2 -14.31 -9.32 16.33
CA ASP A 2 -13.02 -8.72 16.01
C ASP A 2 -12.68 -8.98 14.55
N LYS A 3 -12.49 -7.90 13.78
CA LYS A 3 -12.13 -7.94 12.36
C LYS A 3 -10.71 -8.49 12.23
N ALA A 4 -10.53 -9.69 11.69
CA ALA A 4 -9.21 -10.26 11.39
C ALA A 4 -8.53 -9.48 10.25
N GLY A 5 -7.22 -9.20 10.38
CA GLY A 5 -6.45 -8.59 9.30
C GLY A 5 -6.21 -9.59 8.17
N ILE A 6 -6.09 -9.11 6.93
CA ILE A 6 -5.72 -9.98 5.81
C ILE A 6 -4.21 -9.97 5.66
N TRP A 7 -3.65 -11.16 5.77
CA TRP A 7 -2.25 -11.46 5.49
C TRP A 7 -2.15 -12.06 4.09
N SER A 8 -1.30 -11.49 3.26
CA SER A 8 -0.98 -12.05 1.96
C SER A 8 0.51 -11.86 1.73
N ALA A 9 1.14 -12.80 1.03
CA ALA A 9 2.51 -12.63 0.61
C ALA A 9 2.58 -11.39 -0.29
N PHE A 10 3.58 -10.53 -0.06
CA PHE A 10 3.92 -9.51 -1.03
C PHE A 10 4.54 -10.22 -2.23
N GLU A 11 3.90 -10.11 -3.40
CA GLU A 11 4.30 -10.88 -4.58
C GLU A 11 5.48 -10.18 -5.26
N GLY A 12 6.68 -10.71 -5.04
CA GLY A 12 7.93 -10.29 -5.67
C GLY A 12 9.02 -11.32 -5.41
N VAL A 13 9.89 -11.59 -6.39
CA VAL A 13 10.90 -12.68 -6.33
C VAL A 13 11.80 -12.55 -5.10
N SER A 14 12.15 -11.32 -4.70
CA SER A 14 12.97 -11.01 -3.51
C SER A 14 12.16 -10.72 -2.23
N ALA A 15 10.83 -10.57 -2.34
CA ALA A 15 9.96 -10.17 -1.22
C ALA A 15 9.73 -11.30 -0.20
N THR A 16 9.76 -12.55 -0.67
CA THR A 16 9.19 -13.69 0.07
C THR A 16 9.95 -14.09 1.33
N LYS A 17 11.21 -13.64 1.53
CA LYS A 17 12.02 -14.03 2.70
C LYS A 17 12.13 -12.98 3.80
N ASN A 18 12.03 -11.69 3.44
CA ASN A 18 12.32 -10.59 4.37
C ASN A 18 11.25 -9.50 4.41
N VAL A 19 10.17 -9.63 3.64
CA VAL A 19 9.08 -8.66 3.59
C VAL A 19 7.85 -9.21 4.30
N LEU A 20 7.34 -8.45 5.26
CA LEU A 20 6.04 -8.66 5.88
C LEU A 20 5.07 -7.65 5.27
N ALA A 21 3.92 -8.09 4.79
CA ALA A 21 2.89 -7.18 4.27
C ALA A 21 1.51 -7.59 4.75
N PHE A 22 0.70 -6.60 5.12
CA PHE A 22 -0.70 -6.82 5.47
C PHE A 22 -1.51 -5.55 5.21
N SER A 23 -2.81 -5.73 5.07
CA SER A 23 -3.74 -4.63 4.91
C SER A 23 -4.90 -4.78 5.88
N ARG A 24 -5.54 -3.65 6.21
CA ARG A 24 -6.71 -3.59 7.08
C ARG A 24 -7.87 -2.93 6.34
N GLY A 25 -9.07 -3.38 6.63
CA GLY A 25 -10.31 -2.96 5.97
C GLY A 25 -11.53 -3.56 6.65
N ASP A 26 -12.71 -3.17 6.18
CA ASP A 26 -13.98 -3.49 6.84
C ASP A 26 -14.59 -4.85 6.45
N SER A 27 -14.11 -5.51 5.40
CA SER A 27 -14.62 -6.81 4.97
C SER A 27 -13.57 -7.66 4.24
N VAL A 28 -13.69 -8.98 4.38
CA VAL A 28 -12.95 -9.99 3.59
C VAL A 28 -13.45 -10.05 2.14
N ASN A 29 -14.67 -9.55 1.90
CA ASN A 29 -15.23 -9.47 0.56
C ASN A 29 -14.73 -8.20 -0.13
N ILE A 30 -13.77 -8.40 -1.04
CA ILE A 30 -13.15 -7.36 -1.88
C ILE A 30 -14.14 -6.55 -2.73
N ASN A 31 -15.34 -7.09 -2.98
CA ASN A 31 -16.42 -6.41 -3.72
C ASN A 31 -17.38 -5.63 -2.81
N HIS A 32 -17.28 -5.79 -1.48
CA HIS A 32 -18.11 -5.08 -0.51
C HIS A 32 -17.35 -3.99 0.26
N SER A 33 -16.06 -4.16 0.57
CA SER A 33 -15.23 -3.08 1.13
C SER A 33 -13.74 -3.37 0.96
N PRO A 34 -13.06 -2.80 -0.05
CA PRO A 34 -11.62 -2.92 -0.19
C PRO A 34 -10.88 -2.30 1.01
N HIS A 35 -9.59 -2.58 1.13
CA HIS A 35 -8.79 -2.18 2.29
C HIS A 35 -8.44 -0.69 2.27
N ASP A 36 -8.44 -0.05 3.44
CA ASP A 36 -8.17 1.38 3.63
C ASP A 36 -6.80 1.66 4.26
N GLY A 37 -6.05 0.61 4.62
CA GLY A 37 -4.66 0.71 5.05
C GLY A 37 -3.77 -0.41 4.52
N LEU A 38 -2.50 -0.09 4.28
CA LEU A 38 -1.47 -1.04 3.84
C LEU A 38 -0.18 -0.81 4.62
N VAL A 39 0.35 -1.89 5.18
CA VAL A 39 1.65 -1.92 5.85
C VAL A 39 2.55 -2.90 5.13
N ILE A 40 3.76 -2.46 4.78
CA ILE A 40 4.81 -3.31 4.23
C ILE A 40 6.10 -3.02 4.99
N ILE A 41 6.73 -4.04 5.56
CA ILE A 41 7.99 -3.94 6.29
C ILE A 41 9.03 -4.77 5.55
N ASN A 42 10.07 -4.11 5.03
CA ASN A 42 11.22 -4.77 4.44
C ASN A 42 12.35 -4.87 5.47
N LYS A 43 12.58 -6.08 6.00
CA LYS A 43 13.67 -6.35 6.96
C LYS A 43 15.02 -6.58 6.29
N GLY A 44 15.04 -6.80 4.97
CA GLY A 44 16.24 -7.07 4.18
C GLY A 44 17.06 -5.80 3.97
N ASN A 45 18.31 -5.96 3.51
CA ASN A 45 19.17 -4.82 3.16
C ASN A 45 18.92 -4.29 1.75
N GLU A 46 18.33 -5.12 0.89
CA GLU A 46 18.05 -4.78 -0.51
C GLU A 46 16.66 -4.17 -0.66
N GLU A 47 16.53 -3.33 -1.68
CA GLU A 47 15.25 -2.83 -2.15
C GLU A 47 14.42 -3.98 -2.73
N VAL A 48 13.12 -3.97 -2.43
CA VAL A 48 12.18 -4.98 -2.96
C VAL A 48 11.10 -4.27 -3.76
N GLU A 49 10.95 -4.69 -5.00
CA GLU A 49 9.80 -4.37 -5.85
C GLU A 49 8.82 -5.54 -5.85
N GLY A 50 7.53 -5.22 -5.76
CA GLY A 50 6.49 -6.23 -5.82
C GLY A 50 5.10 -5.63 -6.00
N THR A 51 4.16 -6.53 -6.19
CA THR A 51 2.76 -6.20 -6.41
C THR A 51 1.98 -6.50 -5.14
N TRP A 52 1.24 -5.52 -4.63
CA TRP A 52 0.27 -5.77 -3.58
C TRP A 52 -0.99 -6.39 -4.20
N PRO A 53 -1.35 -7.65 -3.85
CA PRO A 53 -2.39 -8.39 -4.57
C PRO A 53 -3.81 -7.93 -4.22
N ASN A 54 -4.00 -7.34 -3.05
CA ASN A 54 -5.32 -6.92 -2.57
C ASN A 54 -5.60 -5.46 -2.94
N LYS A 55 -6.68 -5.20 -3.68
CA LYS A 55 -7.04 -3.83 -4.08
C LYS A 55 -7.31 -2.96 -2.85
N LEU A 56 -6.66 -1.80 -2.80
CA LEU A 56 -6.99 -0.72 -1.86
C LEU A 56 -8.20 0.07 -2.38
N GLN A 57 -8.98 0.66 -1.47
CA GLN A 57 -10.11 1.50 -1.88
C GLN A 57 -9.61 2.72 -2.68
N PRO A 58 -10.34 3.19 -3.68
CA PRO A 58 -10.12 4.53 -4.21
C PRO A 58 -10.19 5.58 -3.09
N GLY A 59 -9.32 6.58 -3.15
CA GLY A 59 -9.27 7.64 -2.13
C GLY A 59 -7.93 8.33 -2.05
N ILE A 60 -7.83 9.27 -1.11
CA ILE A 60 -6.59 9.99 -0.80
C ILE A 60 -5.88 9.23 0.32
N TYR A 61 -4.63 8.82 0.10
CA TYR A 61 -3.81 8.09 1.04
C TYR A 61 -2.64 8.95 1.49
N LYS A 62 -2.25 8.80 2.76
CA LYS A 62 -1.06 9.43 3.32
C LYS A 62 0.03 8.39 3.53
N ASN A 63 1.26 8.73 3.15
CA ASN A 63 2.44 7.99 3.63
C ASN A 63 2.68 8.37 5.10
N MET A 64 2.33 7.48 6.02
CA MET A 64 2.56 7.61 7.46
C MET A 64 3.84 6.90 7.91
N GLY A 65 4.61 6.33 6.96
CA GLY A 65 5.92 5.75 7.22
C GLY A 65 7.01 6.81 7.41
N SER A 66 8.22 6.34 7.73
CA SER A 66 9.39 7.20 8.01
C SER A 66 10.25 7.51 6.79
N ASN A 67 10.01 6.87 5.64
CA ASN A 67 10.80 7.05 4.44
C ASN A 67 9.93 7.33 3.21
N SER A 68 10.53 7.93 2.19
CA SER A 68 9.89 8.10 0.89
C SER A 68 9.68 6.74 0.24
N VAL A 69 8.53 6.54 -0.37
CA VAL A 69 8.22 5.30 -1.07
C VAL A 69 7.97 5.54 -2.54
N ASN A 70 8.35 4.55 -3.34
CA ASN A 70 8.11 4.51 -4.76
C ASN A 70 6.85 3.70 -5.02
N ILE A 71 5.84 4.35 -5.58
CA ILE A 71 4.59 3.70 -5.95
C ILE A 71 4.39 3.87 -7.45
N ILE A 72 4.14 2.78 -8.14
CA ILE A 72 3.80 2.80 -9.56
C ILE A 72 2.27 2.67 -9.67
N ILE A 73 1.63 3.74 -10.12
CA ILE A 73 0.17 3.81 -10.32
C ILE A 73 -0.05 4.09 -11.80
N ASN A 74 -0.79 3.22 -12.50
CA ASN A 74 -1.06 3.34 -13.93
C ASN A 74 0.23 3.57 -14.75
N ASN A 75 1.26 2.75 -14.51
CA ASN A 75 2.59 2.84 -15.14
C ASN A 75 3.37 4.15 -14.88
N THR A 76 2.90 5.01 -13.97
CA THR A 76 3.61 6.23 -13.57
C THR A 76 4.23 6.03 -12.19
N ARG A 77 5.56 6.15 -12.09
CA ARG A 77 6.27 6.13 -10.81
C ARG A 77 6.05 7.46 -10.08
N LYS A 78 5.62 7.39 -8.83
CA LYS A 78 5.51 8.52 -7.92
C LYS A 78 6.31 8.26 -6.66
N ILE A 79 7.12 9.24 -6.28
CA ILE A 79 7.82 9.26 -4.98
C ILE A 79 6.91 9.97 -3.99
N ILE A 80 6.50 9.28 -2.93
CA ILE A 80 5.63 9.84 -1.89
C ILE A 80 6.46 10.01 -0.60
N PRO A 81 6.85 11.24 -0.23
CA PRO A 81 7.56 11.48 1.03
C PRO A 81 6.70 11.19 2.26
N PRO A 82 7.32 10.97 3.43
CA PRO A 82 6.62 10.91 4.72
C PRO A 82 5.70 12.11 4.91
N GLY A 83 4.50 11.85 5.42
CA GLY A 83 3.49 12.85 5.69
C GLY A 83 2.76 13.41 4.46
N LYS A 84 3.16 13.03 3.23
CA LYS A 84 2.49 13.50 2.01
C LYS A 84 1.35 12.59 1.59
N VAL A 85 0.37 13.21 0.94
CA VAL A 85 -0.84 12.55 0.44
C VAL A 85 -0.76 12.31 -1.06
N PHE A 86 -1.49 11.30 -1.54
CA PHE A 86 -1.65 10.99 -2.96
C PHE A 86 -2.97 10.27 -3.22
N THR A 87 -3.49 10.40 -4.43
CA THR A 87 -4.76 9.77 -4.83
C THR A 87 -4.50 8.38 -5.42
N LEU A 88 -5.24 7.38 -4.92
CA LEU A 88 -5.38 6.05 -5.50
C LEU A 88 -6.76 5.90 -6.16
N ARG A 89 -6.78 5.32 -7.36
CA ARG A 89 -8.02 5.09 -8.13
C ARG A 89 -8.69 3.73 -7.85
N GLY A 90 -8.13 2.95 -6.92
CA GLY A 90 -8.48 1.55 -6.73
C GLY A 90 -7.92 0.67 -7.84
N GLY A 91 -7.11 -0.32 -7.49
CA GLY A 91 -6.40 -1.14 -8.46
C GLY A 91 -5.22 -1.86 -7.86
N THR A 92 -4.49 -2.56 -8.73
CA THR A 92 -3.24 -3.22 -8.39
C THR A 92 -2.18 -2.17 -8.07
N LEU A 93 -1.46 -2.37 -6.96
CA LEU A 93 -0.47 -1.42 -6.48
C LEU A 93 0.92 -2.04 -6.58
N ASN A 94 1.72 -1.54 -7.51
CA ASN A 94 3.12 -1.93 -7.64
C ASN A 94 3.94 -0.99 -6.77
N ILE A 95 4.73 -1.56 -5.87
CA ILE A 95 5.39 -0.82 -4.81
C ILE A 95 6.83 -1.26 -4.76
N ASN A 96 7.69 -0.29 -4.57
CA ASN A 96 9.09 -0.50 -4.30
C ASN A 96 9.42 0.05 -2.90
N ILE A 97 9.99 -0.83 -2.07
CA ILE A 97 10.29 -0.59 -0.65
C ILE A 97 11.80 -0.74 -0.43
N PRO A 98 12.50 0.34 -0.02
CA PRO A 98 13.91 0.28 0.32
C PRO A 98 14.23 -0.77 1.39
N GLY A 99 15.46 -1.28 1.40
CA GLY A 99 15.94 -2.12 2.50
C GLY A 99 15.83 -1.42 3.85
N ARG A 100 15.61 -2.20 4.91
CA ARG A 100 15.53 -1.74 6.30
C ARG A 100 14.50 -0.61 6.49
N SER A 101 13.38 -0.68 5.78
CA SER A 101 12.35 0.36 5.80
C SER A 101 10.94 -0.21 5.92
N ALA A 102 9.97 0.67 6.16
CA ALA A 102 8.56 0.33 6.19
C ALA A 102 7.73 1.37 5.46
N LEU A 103 6.74 0.89 4.72
CA LEU A 103 5.62 1.66 4.19
C LEU A 103 4.44 1.52 5.13
N LEU A 104 3.86 2.66 5.48
CA LEU A 104 2.56 2.77 6.13
C LEU A 104 1.67 3.66 5.28
N LEU A 105 0.64 3.09 4.65
CA LEU A 105 -0.39 3.83 3.95
C LEU A 105 -1.68 3.77 4.74
N GLY A 106 -2.33 4.93 4.89
CA GLY A 106 -3.68 5.03 5.43
C GLY A 106 -4.50 5.96 4.57
N LYS A 107 -5.71 5.52 4.22
CA LYS A 107 -6.71 6.35 3.57
C LYS A 107 -7.09 7.47 4.55
N THR A 108 -7.06 8.69 4.05
CA THR A 108 -7.50 9.87 4.78
C THR A 108 -9.03 9.95 4.76
N GLY A 109 -9.61 10.72 5.67
CA GLY A 109 -11.05 11.03 5.64
C GLY A 109 -11.43 12.07 4.56
N GLU A 110 -10.46 12.53 3.76
CA GLU A 110 -10.71 13.52 2.72
C GLU A 110 -11.46 12.89 1.54
N PRO A 111 -12.48 13.57 0.99
CA PRO A 111 -13.19 13.07 -0.17
C PRO A 111 -12.24 13.01 -1.37
N PRO A 112 -12.32 11.95 -2.20
CA PRO A 112 -11.52 11.88 -3.40
C PRO A 112 -11.81 13.07 -4.32
N ASN A 113 -10.77 13.69 -4.87
CA ASN A 113 -10.97 14.72 -5.89
C ASN A 113 -11.26 14.04 -7.24
N TYR A 114 -12.55 13.93 -7.58
CA TYR A 114 -13.05 13.21 -8.77
C TYR A 114 -12.53 13.76 -10.10
N LEU A 115 -12.03 14.99 -10.14
CA LEU A 115 -11.39 15.59 -11.32
C LEU A 115 -10.04 14.93 -11.67
N TYR A 116 -9.41 14.26 -10.71
CA TYR A 116 -8.12 13.58 -10.86
C TYR A 116 -8.22 12.06 -10.73
N LEU A 117 -9.45 11.52 -10.70
CA LEU A 117 -9.79 10.09 -10.70
C LEU A 117 -10.11 9.55 -12.10
#